data_AF-A0AAD6DJY8-F1
#
_entry.id   AF-A0AAD6DJY8-F1
#
_cell.length_a   1.000
_cell.length_b   1.000
_cell.length_c   1.000
_cell.angle_alpha   90.00
_cell.angle_beta   90.00
_cell.angle_gamma   90.00
#
_symmetry.space_group_name_H-M   'P 1'
#
loop_
_entity.id
_entity.type
_entity.pdbx_description
1 polymer ?
#
loop_
_entity_poly.entity_id
_entity_poly.type
_entity_poly.pdbx_seq_one_letter_code
_entity_poly.pdbx_strand_id
1 'polypeptide(L)'
;MSFLSSLCYHVYTAYLFICDTVLVIICVGLLFGALNASIASEFGMGASMSLNPILASLPEMFLWSWVNLLLFTLHNQRHASAITEDRIDKPWRPLPAGRISPRQVKMVIFCMYPTILAGSWMMGGLGPCILEAFCCFWYNEWNGASHPMLRNLLNCIGIACFYAGPLEIATKSSIFSGDMKAFIWLLVLAGAMSTTIHAQDFRDIEGDRVSGRRTVPLFIGDKIARAFLAVGITGWTALSCWLWDLGSVEHPWPSCIPACVTGFIVIYSFYRNKTREGDRRSWKLYPLWLVGLFLIPVRVA
;
A
#
# COMPACT_ATOMS: atom_id res chain seq x y z
N MET A 1 -8.42 23.22 -29.72
CA MET A 1 -8.14 23.33 -28.27
C MET A 1 -6.81 24.02 -28.08
N SER A 2 -6.69 24.92 -27.11
CA SER A 2 -5.38 25.47 -26.74
C SER A 2 -4.50 24.37 -26.14
N PHE A 3 -3.17 24.50 -26.25
CA PHE A 3 -2.20 23.58 -25.64
C PHE A 3 -2.48 23.37 -24.15
N LEU A 4 -2.78 24.46 -23.42
CA LEU A 4 -3.12 24.43 -22.00
C LEU A 4 -4.38 23.60 -21.72
N SER A 5 -5.43 23.76 -22.53
CA SER A 5 -6.66 22.97 -22.39
C SER A 5 -6.42 21.47 -22.60
N SER A 6 -5.55 21.12 -23.55
CA SER A 6 -5.16 19.73 -23.79
C SER A 6 -4.34 19.17 -22.61
N LEU A 7 -3.36 19.93 -22.13
CA LEU A 7 -2.53 19.54 -20.99
C LEU A 7 -3.38 19.32 -19.73
N CYS A 8 -4.23 20.29 -19.36
CA CYS A 8 -5.14 20.16 -18.23
C CYS A 8 -6.05 18.93 -18.35
N TYR A 9 -6.55 18.65 -19.56
CA TYR A 9 -7.36 17.46 -19.82
C TYR A 9 -6.60 16.17 -19.53
N HIS A 10 -5.34 16.05 -19.97
CA HIS A 10 -4.52 14.86 -19.76
C HIS A 10 -4.07 14.70 -18.32
N VAL A 11 -3.63 15.78 -17.65
CA VAL A 11 -3.29 15.77 -16.21
C VAL A 11 -4.49 15.33 -15.37
N TYR A 12 -5.67 15.88 -15.64
CA TYR A 12 -6.89 15.47 -14.95
C TYR A 12 -7.24 14.00 -15.23
N THR A 13 -7.02 13.51 -16.45
CA THR A 13 -7.24 12.10 -16.80
C THR A 13 -6.31 11.17 -16.03
N ALA A 14 -5.03 11.54 -15.87
CA ALA A 14 -4.08 10.78 -15.07
C ALA A 14 -4.45 10.80 -13.57
N TYR A 15 -4.89 11.95 -13.04
CA TYR A 15 -5.40 12.05 -11.68
C TYR A 15 -6.60 11.13 -11.44
N LEU A 16 -7.55 11.07 -12.37
CA LEU A 16 -8.73 10.21 -12.26
C LEU A 16 -8.38 8.71 -12.25
N PHE A 17 -7.23 8.28 -12.77
CA PHE A 17 -6.82 6.87 -12.63
C PHE A 17 -6.53 6.47 -11.19
N ILE A 18 -5.99 7.39 -10.37
CA ILE A 18 -5.41 7.07 -9.06
C ILE A 18 -6.12 7.70 -7.87
N CYS A 19 -7.01 8.67 -8.07
CA CYS A 19 -7.52 9.56 -7.01
C CYS A 19 -8.20 8.83 -5.83
N ASP A 20 -8.76 7.64 -6.03
CA ASP A 20 -9.37 6.82 -4.97
C ASP A 20 -8.34 6.07 -4.11
N THR A 21 -7.08 6.05 -4.53
CA THR A 21 -6.01 5.21 -3.98
C THR A 21 -4.85 6.02 -3.38
N VAL A 22 -4.71 7.30 -3.74
CA VAL A 22 -3.63 8.20 -3.28
C VAL A 22 -3.44 8.19 -1.76
N LEU A 23 -4.53 8.38 -1.00
CA LEU A 23 -4.42 8.51 0.46
C LEU A 23 -3.93 7.21 1.13
N VAL A 24 -4.40 6.06 0.65
CA VAL A 24 -4.13 4.76 1.30
C VAL A 24 -2.76 4.22 0.93
N ILE A 25 -2.28 4.50 -0.29
CA ILE A 25 -1.01 3.96 -0.79
C ILE A 25 0.10 5.01 -0.72
N ILE A 26 -0.08 6.14 -1.40
CA ILE A 26 0.98 7.16 -1.52
C ILE A 26 1.22 7.81 -0.17
N CYS A 27 0.20 8.37 0.49
CA CYS A 27 0.43 9.10 1.74
C CYS A 27 0.99 8.19 2.86
N VAL A 28 0.51 6.95 2.96
CA VAL A 28 1.03 5.97 3.93
C VAL A 28 2.47 5.57 3.61
N GLY A 29 2.79 5.34 2.33
CA GLY A 29 4.16 5.01 1.91
C GLY A 29 5.15 6.16 2.06
N LEU A 30 4.73 7.38 1.78
CA LEU A 30 5.54 8.58 2.07
C LEU A 30 5.80 8.73 3.56
N LEU A 31 4.77 8.52 4.40
CA LEU A 31 4.91 8.57 5.84
C LEU A 31 5.86 7.48 6.34
N PHE A 32 5.75 6.26 5.82
CA PHE A 32 6.69 5.17 6.13
C PHE A 32 8.12 5.56 5.77
N GLY A 33 8.35 6.00 4.53
CA GLY A 33 9.67 6.38 4.04
C GLY A 33 10.28 7.51 4.84
N ALA A 34 9.49 8.56 5.16
CA ALA A 34 9.95 9.68 5.97
C ALA A 34 10.32 9.28 7.40
N LEU A 35 9.45 8.50 8.07
CA LEU A 35 9.70 8.02 9.43
C LEU A 35 10.94 7.11 9.49
N ASN A 36 11.05 6.17 8.55
CA ASN A 36 12.12 5.16 8.58
C ASN A 36 13.45 5.71 8.02
N ALA A 37 13.43 6.77 7.20
CA ALA A 37 14.65 7.49 6.82
C ALA A 37 15.29 8.25 8.00
N SER A 38 14.49 8.66 9.00
CA SER A 38 15.01 9.30 10.22
C SER A 38 15.85 8.36 11.10
N ILE A 39 15.77 7.06 10.84
CA ILE A 39 16.49 5.99 11.54
C ILE A 39 17.27 5.10 10.56
N ALA A 40 17.69 5.65 9.42
CA ALA A 40 18.37 4.89 8.37
C ALA A 40 19.64 4.17 8.87
N SER A 41 20.29 4.68 9.93
CA SER A 41 21.45 4.03 10.56
C SER A 41 21.09 2.67 11.15
N GLU A 42 19.91 2.57 11.78
CA GLU A 42 19.42 1.33 12.40
C GLU A 42 19.12 0.24 11.38
N PHE A 43 18.94 0.63 10.11
CA PHE A 43 18.73 -0.27 8.99
C PHE A 43 20.01 -0.57 8.20
N GLY A 44 21.14 0.05 8.54
CA GLY A 44 22.35 -0.01 7.70
C GLY A 44 22.15 0.61 6.32
N MET A 45 21.21 1.55 6.19
CA MET A 45 20.85 2.23 4.93
C MET A 45 21.53 3.61 4.80
N GLY A 46 22.59 3.87 5.58
CA GLY A 46 23.32 5.14 5.60
C GLY A 46 23.10 5.90 6.92
N ALA A 47 23.45 7.19 6.93
CA ALA A 47 23.27 8.02 8.11
C ALA A 47 21.78 8.39 8.29
N SER A 48 21.31 8.37 9.54
CA SER A 48 19.98 8.83 9.91
C SER A 48 19.74 10.28 9.49
N MET A 49 18.61 10.53 8.83
CA MET A 49 18.31 11.81 8.20
C MET A 49 17.56 12.75 9.15
N SER A 50 17.94 14.02 9.13
CA SER A 50 17.16 15.07 9.80
C SER A 50 15.92 15.47 8.98
N LEU A 51 15.03 16.28 9.57
CA LEU A 51 13.77 16.67 8.93
C LEU A 51 13.95 17.36 7.56
N ASN A 52 14.93 18.26 7.42
CA ASN A 52 15.13 19.04 6.19
C ASN A 52 15.43 18.18 4.96
N PRO A 53 16.41 17.25 4.97
CA PRO A 53 16.65 16.38 3.82
C PRO A 53 15.48 15.42 3.56
N ILE A 54 14.73 14.99 4.58
CA ILE A 54 13.50 14.20 4.39
C ILE A 54 12.43 15.01 3.65
N LEU A 55 12.21 16.28 4.04
CA LEU A 55 11.28 17.16 3.34
C LEU A 55 11.73 17.44 1.90
N ALA A 56 13.04 17.56 1.67
CA ALA A 56 13.61 17.74 0.34
C ALA A 56 13.43 16.52 -0.57
N SER A 57 13.35 15.29 -0.02
CA SER A 57 13.10 14.08 -0.80
C SER A 57 11.63 13.81 -1.10
N LEU A 58 10.69 14.44 -0.39
CA LEU A 58 9.24 14.21 -0.57
C LEU A 58 8.75 14.35 -2.02
N PRO A 59 9.20 15.33 -2.84
CA PRO A 59 8.78 15.43 -4.23
C PRO A 59 9.20 14.22 -5.08
N GLU A 60 10.43 13.72 -4.90
CA GLU A 60 10.91 12.53 -5.61
C GLU A 60 10.19 11.26 -5.14
N MET A 61 10.00 11.12 -3.82
CA MET A 61 9.24 10.00 -3.24
C MET A 61 7.81 9.99 -3.79
N PHE A 62 7.14 11.15 -3.82
CA PHE A 62 5.79 11.28 -4.37
C PHE A 62 5.76 10.97 -5.86
N LEU A 63 6.69 11.52 -6.64
CA LEU A 63 6.76 11.28 -8.08
C LEU A 63 6.91 9.80 -8.38
N TRP A 64 7.83 9.12 -7.70
CA TRP A 64 8.05 7.68 -7.84
C TRP A 64 6.79 6.87 -7.49
N SER A 65 6.16 7.16 -6.35
CA SER A 65 4.92 6.46 -5.97
C SER A 65 3.78 6.75 -6.94
N TRP A 66 3.68 7.98 -7.43
CA TRP A 66 2.63 8.39 -8.35
C TRP A 66 2.75 7.68 -9.71
N VAL A 67 3.95 7.60 -10.30
CA VAL A 67 4.13 6.95 -11.60
C VAL A 67 3.97 5.43 -11.53
N ASN A 68 4.44 4.77 -10.47
CA ASN A 68 4.24 3.33 -10.29
C ASN A 68 2.76 3.01 -10.03
N LEU A 69 2.07 3.79 -9.21
CA LEU A 69 0.63 3.61 -8.98
C LEU A 69 -0.19 3.88 -10.25
N LEU A 70 0.19 4.88 -11.05
CA LEU A 70 -0.44 5.13 -12.34
C LEU A 70 -0.25 3.92 -13.27
N LEU A 71 0.95 3.33 -13.35
CA LEU A 71 1.16 2.13 -14.16
C LEU A 71 0.24 0.98 -13.73
N PHE A 72 0.17 0.72 -12.42
CA PHE A 72 -0.71 -0.31 -11.86
C PHE A 72 -2.18 -0.09 -12.24
N THR A 73 -2.68 1.13 -12.04
CA THR A 73 -4.08 1.47 -12.31
C THR A 73 -4.42 1.44 -13.79
N LEU A 74 -3.48 1.77 -14.68
CA LEU A 74 -3.65 1.60 -16.12
C LEU A 74 -3.83 0.13 -16.50
N HIS A 75 -3.05 -0.79 -15.93
CA HIS A 75 -3.26 -2.23 -16.12
C HIS A 75 -4.61 -2.69 -15.57
N ASN A 76 -4.92 -2.27 -14.34
CA ASN A 76 -6.10 -2.73 -13.61
C ASN A 76 -7.41 -2.30 -14.27
N GLN A 77 -7.48 -1.09 -14.82
CA GLN A 77 -8.73 -0.51 -15.33
C GLN A 77 -8.95 -0.78 -16.83
N ARG A 78 -7.95 -1.26 -17.57
CA ARG A 78 -7.98 -1.38 -19.04
C ARG A 78 -8.90 -2.48 -19.59
N HIS A 79 -9.09 -3.56 -18.84
CA HIS A 79 -9.77 -4.76 -19.35
C HIS A 79 -11.28 -4.55 -19.49
N ALA A 80 -11.91 -5.23 -20.45
CA ALA A 80 -13.34 -5.05 -20.75
C ALA A 80 -14.25 -5.34 -19.55
N SER A 81 -13.91 -6.35 -18.74
CA SER A 81 -14.60 -6.65 -17.49
C SER A 81 -14.50 -5.51 -16.48
N ALA A 82 -13.29 -4.98 -16.25
CA ALA A 82 -13.05 -3.85 -15.36
C ALA A 82 -13.79 -2.59 -15.81
N ILE A 83 -13.81 -2.30 -17.12
CA ILE A 83 -14.57 -1.16 -17.67
C ILE A 83 -16.08 -1.34 -17.44
N THR A 84 -16.59 -2.56 -17.54
CA THR A 84 -18.02 -2.86 -17.35
C THR A 84 -18.41 -2.72 -15.87
N GLU A 85 -17.58 -3.22 -14.96
CA GLU A 85 -17.72 -3.03 -13.51
C GLU A 85 -17.68 -1.53 -13.15
N ASP A 86 -16.66 -0.82 -13.63
CA ASP A 86 -16.48 0.60 -13.33
C ASP A 86 -17.57 1.49 -13.94
N ARG A 87 -18.26 1.10 -15.03
CA ARG A 87 -19.44 1.86 -15.51
C ARG A 87 -20.55 1.94 -14.47
N ILE A 88 -20.65 0.92 -13.62
CA ILE A 88 -21.68 0.85 -12.57
C ILE A 88 -21.13 1.52 -11.30
N ASP A 89 -19.94 1.09 -10.86
CA ASP A 89 -19.43 1.47 -9.53
C ASP A 89 -18.69 2.81 -9.53
N LYS A 90 -17.97 3.12 -10.61
CA LYS A 90 -17.04 4.27 -10.70
C LYS A 90 -17.10 4.92 -12.09
N PRO A 91 -18.28 5.41 -12.55
CA PRO A 91 -18.48 5.88 -13.92
C PRO A 91 -17.62 7.11 -14.27
N TRP A 92 -17.08 7.79 -13.26
CA TRP A 92 -16.15 8.91 -13.38
C TRP A 92 -14.73 8.50 -13.80
N ARG A 93 -14.36 7.21 -13.74
CA ARG A 93 -13.03 6.73 -14.14
C ARG A 93 -12.76 6.97 -15.64
N PRO A 94 -11.50 7.12 -16.06
CA PRO A 94 -11.15 7.57 -17.41
C PRO A 94 -11.74 6.76 -18.56
N LEU A 95 -11.75 5.42 -18.44
CA LEU A 95 -12.24 4.53 -19.49
C LEU A 95 -13.79 4.48 -19.56
N PRO A 96 -14.53 4.29 -18.45
CA PRO A 96 -15.99 4.41 -18.46
C PRO A 96 -16.50 5.78 -18.94
N ALA A 97 -15.82 6.86 -18.53
CA ALA A 97 -16.16 8.23 -18.91
C ALA A 97 -15.77 8.60 -20.35
N GLY A 98 -15.18 7.66 -21.10
CA GLY A 98 -14.78 7.87 -22.51
C GLY A 98 -13.64 8.87 -22.69
N ARG A 99 -12.86 9.15 -21.64
CA ARG A 99 -11.77 10.14 -21.70
C ARG A 99 -10.55 9.64 -22.48
N ILE A 100 -10.35 8.33 -22.47
CA ILE A 100 -9.25 7.62 -23.12
C ILE A 100 -9.73 6.23 -23.53
N SER A 101 -9.24 5.71 -24.66
CA SER A 101 -9.57 4.36 -25.14
C SER A 101 -8.64 3.29 -24.56
N PRO A 102 -9.07 2.02 -24.48
CA PRO A 102 -8.20 0.91 -24.04
C PRO A 102 -6.92 0.77 -24.88
N ARG A 103 -7.00 1.08 -26.18
CA ARG A 103 -5.83 1.08 -27.08
C ARG A 103 -4.82 2.15 -26.69
N GLN A 104 -5.28 3.36 -26.40
CA GLN A 104 -4.40 4.45 -25.93
C GLN A 104 -3.77 4.10 -24.58
N VAL A 105 -4.53 3.54 -23.63
CA VAL A 105 -3.99 3.08 -22.35
C VAL A 105 -2.87 2.06 -22.55
N LYS A 106 -3.03 1.10 -23.48
CA LYS A 106 -1.97 0.14 -23.82
C LYS A 106 -0.70 0.83 -24.32
N MET A 107 -0.84 1.87 -25.16
CA MET A 107 0.31 2.64 -25.64
C MET A 107 0.99 3.41 -24.50
N VAL A 108 0.21 4.03 -23.61
CA VAL A 108 0.74 4.72 -22.42
C VAL A 108 1.54 3.74 -21.55
N ILE A 109 1.01 2.54 -21.29
CA ILE A 109 1.71 1.48 -20.54
C ILE A 109 3.07 1.16 -21.17
N PHE A 110 3.13 0.93 -22.50
CA PHE A 110 4.39 0.65 -23.19
C PHE A 110 5.41 1.78 -23.07
N CYS A 111 4.97 3.03 -23.14
CA CYS A 111 5.85 4.19 -22.95
C CYS A 111 6.28 4.36 -21.49
N MET A 112 5.42 4.02 -20.53
CA MET A 112 5.71 4.19 -19.11
C MET A 112 6.80 3.25 -18.62
N TYR A 113 6.83 1.97 -19.02
CA TYR A 113 7.85 1.02 -18.58
C TYR A 113 9.30 1.53 -18.68
N PRO A 114 9.81 1.95 -19.85
CA PRO A 114 11.17 2.47 -19.94
C PRO A 114 11.34 3.76 -19.11
N THR A 115 10.35 4.64 -19.06
CA THR A 115 10.41 5.89 -18.29
C THR A 115 10.48 5.64 -16.79
N ILE A 116 9.66 4.73 -16.24
CA ILE A 116 9.65 4.44 -14.80
C ILE A 116 10.91 3.68 -14.37
N LEU A 117 11.44 2.79 -15.23
CA LEU A 117 12.64 2.03 -14.93
C LEU A 117 13.87 2.95 -14.95
N ALA A 118 14.00 3.80 -15.98
CA ALA A 118 15.06 4.79 -16.04
C ALA A 118 14.95 5.81 -14.89
N GLY A 119 13.73 6.30 -14.59
CA GLY A 119 13.49 7.21 -13.47
C GLY A 119 13.86 6.58 -12.12
N SER A 120 13.46 5.33 -11.88
CA SER A 120 13.79 4.61 -10.64
C SER A 120 15.28 4.27 -10.54
N TRP A 121 15.96 4.00 -11.66
CA TRP A 121 17.41 3.85 -11.69
C TRP A 121 18.12 5.15 -11.25
N MET A 122 17.63 6.31 -11.72
CA MET A 122 18.24 7.60 -11.42
C MET A 122 17.91 8.13 -10.01
N MET A 123 16.68 7.95 -9.55
CA MET A 123 16.22 8.50 -8.26
C MET A 123 16.43 7.55 -7.08
N GLY A 124 16.52 6.24 -7.32
CA GLY A 124 16.38 5.17 -6.31
C GLY A 124 15.04 4.44 -6.42
N GLY A 125 14.89 3.30 -5.73
CA GLY A 125 13.64 2.53 -5.74
C GLY A 125 13.50 1.56 -6.91
N LEU A 126 14.59 1.22 -7.62
CA LEU A 126 14.52 0.32 -8.79
C LEU A 126 14.07 -1.10 -8.43
N GLY A 127 14.59 -1.68 -7.34
CA GLY A 127 14.20 -3.01 -6.88
C GLY A 127 12.70 -3.11 -6.60
N PRO A 128 12.15 -2.23 -5.75
CA PRO A 128 10.71 -2.12 -5.52
C PRO A 128 9.90 -1.87 -6.80
N CYS A 129 10.41 -1.05 -7.73
CA CYS A 129 9.73 -0.76 -9.01
C CYS A 129 9.59 -2.03 -9.88
N ILE A 130 10.66 -2.81 -10.01
CA ILE A 130 10.65 -4.06 -10.78
C ILE A 130 9.70 -5.08 -10.15
N LEU A 131 9.75 -5.22 -8.82
CA LEU A 131 8.89 -6.16 -8.10
C LEU A 131 7.41 -5.77 -8.18
N GLU A 132 7.10 -4.47 -8.07
CA GLU A 132 5.75 -3.93 -8.24
C GLU A 132 5.24 -4.19 -9.66
N ALA A 133 6.04 -3.88 -10.68
CA ALA A 133 5.70 -4.14 -12.08
C ALA A 133 5.42 -5.64 -12.33
N PHE A 134 6.24 -6.53 -11.77
CA PHE A 134 6.03 -7.98 -11.85
C PHE A 134 4.71 -8.39 -11.18
N CYS A 135 4.44 -7.91 -9.96
CA CYS A 135 3.19 -8.19 -9.25
C CYS A 135 1.98 -7.64 -10.01
N CYS A 136 2.11 -6.46 -10.62
CA CYS A 136 1.10 -5.83 -11.46
C CYS A 136 0.76 -6.69 -12.68
N PHE A 137 1.78 -7.21 -13.39
CA PHE A 137 1.58 -8.16 -14.49
C PHE A 137 0.91 -9.44 -14.01
N TRP A 138 1.38 -10.03 -12.91
CA TRP A 138 0.80 -11.27 -12.41
C TRP A 138 -0.67 -11.06 -12.03
N TYR A 139 -0.96 -9.98 -11.30
CA TYR A 139 -2.30 -9.62 -10.87
C TYR A 139 -3.25 -9.43 -12.07
N ASN A 140 -2.85 -8.60 -13.04
CA ASN A 140 -3.76 -8.10 -14.09
C ASN A 140 -3.71 -8.88 -15.40
N GLU A 141 -2.58 -9.48 -15.76
CA GLU A 141 -2.38 -10.10 -17.08
C GLU A 141 -2.22 -11.62 -17.00
N TRP A 142 -1.68 -12.16 -15.89
CA TRP A 142 -1.55 -13.62 -15.67
C TRP A 142 -2.58 -14.19 -14.70
N ASN A 143 -3.75 -13.55 -14.62
CA ASN A 143 -4.91 -14.04 -13.90
C ASN A 143 -4.70 -14.22 -12.37
N GLY A 144 -3.68 -13.58 -11.78
CA GLY A 144 -3.39 -13.67 -10.35
C GLY A 144 -4.52 -13.14 -9.47
N ALA A 145 -5.27 -12.16 -9.95
CA ALA A 145 -6.44 -11.61 -9.26
C ALA A 145 -7.63 -12.58 -9.16
N SER A 146 -7.66 -13.66 -9.94
CA SER A 146 -8.77 -14.64 -9.90
C SER A 146 -8.78 -15.49 -8.64
N HIS A 147 -7.63 -15.72 -8.01
CA HIS A 147 -7.53 -16.50 -6.77
C HIS A 147 -7.50 -15.57 -5.55
N PRO A 148 -8.48 -15.61 -4.63
CA PRO A 148 -8.61 -14.62 -3.56
C PRO A 148 -7.37 -14.43 -2.68
N MET A 149 -6.70 -15.54 -2.31
CA MET A 149 -5.49 -15.46 -1.48
C MET A 149 -4.30 -14.88 -2.26
N LEU A 150 -4.17 -15.21 -3.55
CA LEU A 150 -3.06 -14.73 -4.38
C LEU A 150 -3.24 -13.25 -4.68
N ARG A 151 -4.48 -12.84 -4.98
CA ARG A 151 -4.88 -11.44 -5.11
C ARG A 151 -4.47 -10.61 -3.89
N ASN A 152 -4.80 -11.08 -2.69
CA ASN A 152 -4.45 -10.40 -1.44
C ASN A 152 -2.94 -10.36 -1.21
N LEU A 153 -2.23 -11.47 -1.47
CA LEU A 153 -0.77 -11.54 -1.36
C LEU A 153 -0.08 -10.54 -2.32
N LEU A 154 -0.44 -10.56 -3.61
CA LEU A 154 0.12 -9.66 -4.62
C LEU A 154 -0.15 -8.19 -4.28
N ASN A 155 -1.35 -7.85 -3.81
CA ASN A 155 -1.66 -6.51 -3.33
C ASN A 155 -0.77 -6.10 -2.15
N CYS A 156 -0.55 -6.99 -1.18
CA CYS A 156 0.28 -6.67 0.00
C CYS A 156 1.77 -6.53 -0.35
N ILE A 157 2.28 -7.34 -1.28
CA ILE A 157 3.63 -7.20 -1.83
C ILE A 157 3.75 -5.85 -2.56
N GLY A 158 2.76 -5.50 -3.39
CA GLY A 158 2.70 -4.21 -4.05
C GLY A 158 2.73 -3.04 -3.05
N ILE A 159 1.90 -3.09 -1.99
CA ILE A 159 1.91 -2.08 -0.93
C ILE A 159 3.28 -1.99 -0.25
N ALA A 160 3.93 -3.11 0.04
CA ALA A 160 5.28 -3.11 0.61
C ALA A 160 6.31 -2.46 -0.35
N CYS A 161 6.15 -2.61 -1.67
CA CYS A 161 6.98 -1.87 -2.64
C CYS A 161 6.73 -0.36 -2.56
N PHE A 162 5.49 0.07 -2.30
CA PHE A 162 5.16 1.48 -2.04
C PHE A 162 5.67 2.00 -0.70
N TYR A 163 6.15 1.14 0.20
CA TYR A 163 6.88 1.53 1.41
C TYR A 163 8.39 1.58 1.14
N ALA A 164 8.91 0.56 0.48
CA ALA A 164 10.32 0.43 0.14
C ALA A 164 10.80 1.55 -0.80
N GLY A 165 10.10 1.83 -1.90
CA GLY A 165 10.52 2.82 -2.89
C GLY A 165 10.78 4.21 -2.31
N PRO A 166 9.82 4.81 -1.58
CA PRO A 166 10.04 6.08 -0.88
C PRO A 166 11.23 6.06 0.10
N LEU A 167 11.43 4.94 0.83
CA LEU A 167 12.57 4.79 1.74
C LEU A 167 13.91 4.75 0.98
N GLU A 168 14.01 4.00 -0.12
CA GLU A 168 15.22 3.95 -0.95
C GLU A 168 15.51 5.30 -1.61
N ILE A 169 14.48 6.06 -1.98
CA ILE A 169 14.65 7.40 -2.56
C ILE A 169 15.17 8.39 -1.53
N ALA A 170 14.65 8.34 -0.30
CA ALA A 170 15.10 9.22 0.77
C ALA A 170 16.55 8.92 1.17
N THR A 171 16.87 7.64 1.39
CA THR A 171 18.18 7.19 1.88
C THR A 171 19.23 7.03 0.80
N LYS A 172 18.83 7.00 -0.48
CA LYS A 172 19.68 6.65 -1.63
C LYS A 172 20.40 5.29 -1.45
N SER A 173 19.77 4.39 -0.71
CA SER A 173 20.30 3.07 -0.36
C SER A 173 19.23 2.00 -0.57
N SER A 174 19.65 0.77 -0.87
CA SER A 174 18.75 -0.35 -1.12
C SER A 174 18.22 -0.92 0.19
N ILE A 175 16.97 -1.41 0.21
CA ILE A 175 16.43 -2.12 1.39
C ILE A 175 17.20 -3.41 1.73
N PHE A 176 18.02 -3.89 0.78
CA PHE A 176 18.92 -5.03 0.95
C PHE A 176 20.30 -4.66 1.49
N SER A 177 20.56 -3.38 1.74
CA SER A 177 21.82 -2.92 2.34
C SER A 177 21.94 -3.32 3.82
N GLY A 178 23.16 -3.18 4.37
CA GLY A 178 23.44 -3.50 5.76
C GLY A 178 23.25 -4.99 6.07
N ASP A 179 22.54 -5.26 7.16
CA ASP A 179 22.15 -6.59 7.64
C ASP A 179 20.77 -7.03 7.10
N MET A 180 20.24 -6.33 6.09
CA MET A 180 18.92 -6.55 5.51
C MET A 180 17.75 -6.31 6.49
N LYS A 181 17.97 -5.60 7.60
CA LYS A 181 16.93 -5.34 8.61
C LYS A 181 15.74 -4.56 8.05
N ALA A 182 15.96 -3.64 7.10
CA ALA A 182 14.87 -2.95 6.39
C ALA A 182 14.01 -3.92 5.56
N PHE A 183 14.66 -4.82 4.82
CA PHE A 183 13.95 -5.85 4.05
C PHE A 183 13.16 -6.81 4.96
N ILE A 184 13.75 -7.29 6.05
CA ILE A 184 13.05 -8.14 7.04
C ILE A 184 11.85 -7.40 7.63
N TRP A 185 12.02 -6.11 7.96
CA TRP A 185 10.93 -5.29 8.48
C TRP A 185 9.77 -5.15 7.48
N LEU A 186 10.09 -4.90 6.21
CA LEU A 186 9.09 -4.87 5.14
C LEU A 186 8.38 -6.22 4.94
N LEU A 187 9.07 -7.35 5.12
CA LEU A 187 8.44 -8.67 5.10
C LEU A 187 7.46 -8.85 6.26
N VAL A 188 7.80 -8.38 7.46
CA VAL A 188 6.89 -8.40 8.61
C VAL A 188 5.65 -7.55 8.32
N LEU A 189 5.81 -6.36 7.75
CA LEU A 189 4.67 -5.50 7.37
C LEU A 189 3.82 -6.13 6.24
N ALA A 190 4.44 -6.75 5.24
CA ALA A 190 3.73 -7.47 4.19
C ALA A 190 2.97 -8.69 4.73
N GLY A 191 3.56 -9.44 5.67
CA GLY A 191 2.91 -10.54 6.39
C GLY A 191 1.72 -10.06 7.21
N ALA A 192 1.91 -8.97 7.96
CA ALA A 192 0.88 -8.30 8.73
C ALA A 192 -0.31 -7.91 7.86
N MET A 193 -0.06 -7.23 6.74
CA MET A 193 -1.11 -6.85 5.79
C MET A 193 -1.76 -8.08 5.14
N SER A 194 -0.99 -9.03 4.60
CA SER A 194 -1.54 -10.17 3.84
C SER A 194 -2.48 -11.05 4.66
N THR A 195 -2.27 -11.15 5.97
CA THR A 195 -3.09 -11.94 6.90
C THR A 195 -4.23 -11.15 7.55
N THR A 196 -4.29 -9.83 7.38
CA THR A 196 -5.31 -8.96 7.99
C THR A 196 -6.09 -8.10 6.99
N ILE A 197 -5.68 -8.07 5.71
CA ILE A 197 -6.29 -7.26 4.66
C ILE A 197 -7.72 -7.69 4.32
N HIS A 198 -8.13 -8.89 4.73
CA HIS A 198 -9.54 -9.32 4.67
C HIS A 198 -10.46 -8.44 5.54
N ALA A 199 -9.90 -7.57 6.39
CA ALA A 199 -10.66 -6.53 7.09
C ALA A 199 -11.48 -5.63 6.13
N GLN A 200 -11.01 -5.44 4.89
CA GLN A 200 -11.77 -4.67 3.90
C GLN A 200 -13.07 -5.37 3.48
N ASP A 201 -13.11 -6.70 3.53
CA ASP A 201 -14.23 -7.51 3.04
C ASP A 201 -15.46 -7.37 3.95
N PHE A 202 -15.30 -6.93 5.21
CA PHE A 202 -16.42 -6.80 6.15
C PHE A 202 -17.49 -5.80 5.68
N ARG A 203 -17.12 -4.73 4.99
CA ARG A 203 -18.06 -3.72 4.48
C ARG A 203 -18.79 -4.16 3.20
N ASP A 204 -18.34 -5.24 2.58
CA ASP A 204 -18.76 -5.67 1.26
C ASP A 204 -19.40 -7.09 1.27
N ILE A 205 -19.60 -7.70 2.45
CA ILE A 205 -20.16 -9.06 2.63
C ILE A 205 -21.42 -9.31 1.79
N GLU A 206 -22.39 -8.40 1.84
CA GLU A 206 -23.67 -8.55 1.13
C GLU A 206 -23.49 -8.46 -0.39
N GLY A 207 -22.67 -7.50 -0.85
CA GLY A 207 -22.34 -7.35 -2.26
C GLY A 207 -21.57 -8.56 -2.79
N ASP A 208 -20.56 -9.01 -2.06
CA ASP A 208 -19.76 -10.18 -2.39
C ASP A 208 -20.63 -11.45 -2.46
N ARG A 209 -21.61 -11.59 -1.57
CA ARG A 209 -22.56 -12.72 -1.59
C ARG A 209 -23.39 -12.72 -2.87
N VAL A 210 -23.93 -11.58 -3.26
CA VAL A 210 -24.73 -11.44 -4.50
C VAL A 210 -23.87 -11.68 -5.74
N SER A 211 -22.63 -11.20 -5.73
CA SER A 211 -21.67 -11.38 -6.82
C SER A 211 -21.00 -12.75 -6.84
N GLY A 212 -21.30 -13.64 -5.90
CA GLY A 212 -20.69 -14.97 -5.79
C GLY A 212 -19.19 -14.96 -5.45
N ARG A 213 -18.66 -13.85 -4.93
CA ARG A 213 -17.25 -13.72 -4.53
C ARG A 213 -17.01 -14.55 -3.26
N ARG A 214 -15.89 -15.28 -3.24
CA ARG A 214 -15.44 -16.02 -2.06
C ARG A 214 -14.48 -15.15 -1.26
N THR A 215 -15.00 -14.43 -0.27
CA THR A 215 -14.21 -13.63 0.69
C THR A 215 -14.09 -14.32 2.05
N VAL A 216 -13.11 -13.93 2.86
CA VAL A 216 -12.83 -14.59 4.15
C VAL A 216 -14.06 -14.58 5.07
N PRO A 217 -14.77 -13.44 5.26
CA PRO A 217 -15.96 -13.43 6.13
C PRO A 217 -17.10 -14.34 5.63
N LEU A 218 -17.20 -14.58 4.32
CA LEU A 218 -18.18 -15.51 3.75
C LEU A 218 -17.75 -16.98 3.87
N PHE A 219 -16.45 -17.26 3.87
CA PHE A 219 -15.92 -18.62 3.93
C PHE A 219 -15.88 -19.19 5.36
N ILE A 220 -15.36 -18.42 6.33
CA ILE A 220 -15.23 -18.87 7.73
C ILE A 220 -16.27 -18.24 8.68
N GLY A 221 -17.12 -17.36 8.17
CA GLY A 221 -18.12 -16.64 8.95
C GLY A 221 -17.56 -15.36 9.62
N ASP A 222 -18.44 -14.36 9.76
CA ASP A 222 -18.10 -13.02 10.28
C ASP A 222 -17.38 -13.04 11.63
N LYS A 223 -17.91 -13.77 12.61
CA LYS A 223 -17.35 -13.83 13.97
C LYS A 223 -15.92 -14.37 13.97
N ILE A 224 -15.67 -15.45 13.22
CA ILE A 224 -14.36 -16.10 13.15
C ILE A 224 -13.39 -15.20 12.38
N ALA A 225 -13.82 -14.60 11.26
CA ALA A 225 -13.00 -13.66 10.49
C ALA A 225 -12.55 -12.44 11.30
N ARG A 226 -13.42 -11.87 12.15
CA ARG A 226 -13.06 -10.77 13.07
C ARG A 226 -12.11 -11.22 14.17
N ALA A 227 -12.26 -12.44 14.68
CA ALA A 227 -11.32 -13.01 15.65
C ALA A 227 -9.93 -13.21 15.02
N PHE A 228 -9.86 -13.74 13.79
CA PHE A 228 -8.61 -13.82 13.03
C PHE A 228 -7.96 -12.46 12.82
N LEU A 229 -8.75 -11.42 12.52
CA LEU A 229 -8.23 -10.05 12.41
C LEU A 229 -7.63 -9.57 13.74
N ALA A 230 -8.34 -9.76 14.85
CA ALA A 230 -7.86 -9.34 16.17
C ALA A 230 -6.58 -10.08 16.58
N VAL A 231 -6.54 -11.41 16.41
CA VAL A 231 -5.36 -12.23 16.66
C VAL A 231 -4.20 -11.81 15.77
N GLY A 232 -4.46 -11.54 14.48
CA GLY A 232 -3.46 -11.03 13.54
C GLY A 232 -2.86 -9.71 14.00
N ILE A 233 -3.69 -8.70 14.29
CA ILE A 233 -3.23 -7.38 14.73
C ILE A 233 -2.39 -7.49 16.02
N THR A 234 -2.86 -8.24 17.02
CA THR A 234 -2.11 -8.43 18.27
C THR A 234 -0.81 -9.21 18.05
N GLY A 235 -0.87 -10.31 17.29
CA GLY A 235 0.27 -11.18 17.03
C GLY A 235 1.38 -10.48 16.24
N TRP A 236 1.04 -9.75 15.17
CA TRP A 236 2.01 -8.97 14.40
C TRP A 236 2.57 -7.79 15.17
N THR A 237 1.78 -7.18 16.06
CA THR A 237 2.30 -6.15 16.98
C THR A 237 3.33 -6.75 17.93
N ALA A 238 3.05 -7.92 18.52
CA ALA A 238 3.99 -8.61 19.40
C ALA A 238 5.25 -9.07 18.65
N LEU A 239 5.12 -9.62 17.44
CA LEU A 239 6.26 -10.00 16.60
C LEU A 239 7.12 -8.78 16.24
N SER A 240 6.49 -7.64 15.95
CA SER A 240 7.21 -6.39 15.71
C SER A 240 7.98 -5.94 16.96
N CYS A 241 7.38 -6.06 18.14
CA CYS A 241 8.07 -5.76 19.41
C CYS A 241 9.29 -6.66 19.61
N TRP A 242 9.16 -7.96 19.31
CA TRP A 242 10.26 -8.92 19.39
C TRP A 242 11.37 -8.63 18.38
N LEU A 243 11.02 -8.32 17.12
CA LEU A 243 12.00 -7.98 16.08
C LEU A 243 12.86 -6.76 16.45
N TRP A 244 12.25 -5.80 17.14
CA TRP A 244 12.90 -4.56 17.59
C TRP A 244 13.42 -4.63 19.03
N ASP A 245 13.57 -5.85 19.56
CA ASP A 245 14.16 -6.16 20.88
C ASP A 245 13.58 -5.31 22.04
N LEU A 246 12.26 -5.07 22.01
CA LEU A 246 11.60 -4.34 23.08
C LEU A 246 11.61 -5.11 24.40
N GLY A 247 11.92 -4.39 25.48
CA GLY A 247 12.09 -4.93 26.83
C GLY A 247 13.54 -5.10 27.25
N SER A 248 14.50 -4.82 26.38
CA SER A 248 15.91 -4.68 26.74
C SER A 248 16.18 -3.37 27.50
N VAL A 249 17.38 -3.24 28.06
CA VAL A 249 17.81 -2.01 28.75
C VAL A 249 17.85 -0.83 27.79
N GLU A 250 18.16 -1.08 26.52
CA GLU A 250 18.31 -0.07 25.47
C GLU A 250 16.97 0.28 24.80
N HIS A 251 15.99 -0.63 24.81
CA HIS A 251 14.73 -0.48 24.08
C HIS A 251 13.52 -0.73 24.99
N PRO A 252 12.98 0.29 25.67
CA PRO A 252 11.98 0.09 26.71
C PRO A 252 10.58 -0.18 26.13
N TRP A 253 9.77 -0.98 26.85
CA TRP A 253 8.39 -1.33 26.47
C TRP A 253 7.48 -0.17 26.02
N PRO A 254 7.55 1.07 26.56
CA PRO A 254 6.72 2.18 26.11
C PRO A 254 6.82 2.53 24.62
N SER A 255 7.87 2.08 23.92
CA SER A 255 8.03 2.30 22.48
C SER A 255 6.96 1.59 21.64
N CYS A 256 6.31 0.52 22.14
CA CYS A 256 5.19 -0.12 21.44
C CYS A 256 3.82 0.54 21.67
N ILE A 257 3.69 1.51 22.59
CA ILE A 257 2.41 2.13 22.95
C ILE A 257 1.62 2.61 21.71
N PRO A 258 2.21 3.29 20.71
CA PRO A 258 1.46 3.72 19.54
C PRO A 258 0.83 2.54 18.79
N ALA A 259 1.58 1.48 18.53
CA ALA A 259 1.10 0.28 17.85
C ALA A 259 -0.01 -0.44 18.64
N CYS A 260 0.15 -0.58 19.95
CA CYS A 260 -0.85 -1.19 20.82
C CYS A 260 -2.15 -0.38 20.86
N VAL A 261 -2.05 0.94 21.00
CA VAL A 261 -3.21 1.84 21.04
C VAL A 261 -3.94 1.86 19.71
N THR A 262 -3.24 2.04 18.59
CA THR A 262 -3.88 2.08 17.28
C THR A 262 -4.42 0.71 16.87
N GLY A 263 -3.72 -0.37 17.20
CA GLY A 263 -4.22 -1.75 17.03
C GLY A 263 -5.51 -1.99 17.82
N PHE A 264 -5.56 -1.57 19.10
CA PHE A 264 -6.76 -1.65 19.92
C PHE A 264 -7.93 -0.84 19.33
N ILE A 265 -7.68 0.39 18.87
CA ILE A 265 -8.69 1.24 18.23
C ILE A 265 -9.29 0.53 17.00
N VAL A 266 -8.44 -0.05 16.15
CA VAL A 266 -8.88 -0.78 14.96
C VAL A 266 -9.72 -2.00 15.35
N ILE A 267 -9.21 -2.86 16.24
CA ILE A 267 -9.95 -4.04 16.72
C ILE A 267 -11.29 -3.63 17.31
N TYR A 268 -11.29 -2.69 18.26
CA TYR A 268 -12.50 -2.21 18.92
C TYR A 268 -13.53 -1.68 17.91
N SER A 269 -13.09 -0.93 16.89
CA SER A 269 -13.99 -0.39 15.86
C SER A 269 -14.73 -1.49 15.10
N PHE A 270 -14.07 -2.58 14.74
CA PHE A 270 -14.68 -3.74 14.06
C PHE A 270 -15.59 -4.57 14.98
N TYR A 271 -15.51 -4.42 16.30
CA TYR A 271 -16.42 -5.10 17.24
C TYR A 271 -17.58 -4.20 17.69
N ARG A 272 -17.37 -2.88 17.74
CA ARG A 272 -18.35 -1.90 18.22
C ARG A 272 -19.57 -1.76 17.31
N ASN A 273 -19.35 -1.65 15.99
CA ASN A 273 -20.44 -1.45 15.03
C ASN A 273 -20.24 -2.35 13.81
N LYS A 274 -20.97 -3.48 13.78
CA LYS A 274 -20.90 -4.50 12.73
C LYS A 274 -21.88 -4.25 11.57
N THR A 275 -22.44 -3.04 11.49
CA THR A 275 -23.22 -2.64 10.31
C THR A 275 -22.25 -2.34 9.16
N ARG A 276 -22.75 -2.41 7.92
CA ARG A 276 -21.98 -2.07 6.71
C ARG A 276 -21.27 -0.70 6.81
N GLU A 277 -21.97 0.31 7.30
CA GLU A 277 -21.40 1.65 7.50
C GLU A 277 -20.38 1.69 8.64
N GLY A 278 -20.60 0.90 9.70
CA GLY A 278 -19.62 0.68 10.76
C GLY A 278 -18.32 0.10 10.22
N ASP A 279 -18.40 -0.99 9.46
CA ASP A 279 -17.23 -1.65 8.87
C ASP A 279 -16.51 -0.76 7.84
N ARG A 280 -17.26 0.04 7.07
CA ARG A 280 -16.68 1.04 6.17
C ARG A 280 -15.85 2.08 6.92
N ARG A 281 -16.30 2.51 8.11
CA ARG A 281 -15.54 3.44 8.97
C ARG A 281 -14.34 2.75 9.60
N SER A 282 -14.50 1.54 10.12
CA SER A 282 -13.42 0.74 10.70
C SER A 282 -12.29 0.47 9.71
N TRP A 283 -12.62 0.18 8.44
CA TRP A 283 -11.62 0.06 7.38
C TRP A 283 -10.81 1.35 7.16
N LYS A 284 -11.42 2.54 7.27
CA LYS A 284 -10.68 3.81 7.15
C LYS A 284 -9.69 4.01 8.30
N LEU A 285 -9.92 3.37 9.45
CA LEU A 285 -9.01 3.41 10.60
C LEU A 285 -7.88 2.39 10.51
N TYR A 286 -8.02 1.34 9.70
CA TYR A 286 -7.02 0.27 9.56
C TYR A 286 -5.58 0.79 9.32
N PRO A 287 -5.33 1.79 8.47
CA PRO A 287 -3.97 2.34 8.28
C PRO A 287 -3.34 2.91 9.56
N LEU A 288 -4.11 3.32 10.57
CA LEU A 288 -3.57 3.80 11.84
C LEU A 288 -2.77 2.73 12.58
N TRP A 289 -3.16 1.46 12.47
CA TRP A 289 -2.40 0.37 13.05
C TRP A 289 -1.03 0.22 12.37
N LEU A 290 -0.98 0.27 11.03
CA LEU A 290 0.28 0.25 10.28
C LEU A 290 1.18 1.43 10.66
N VAL A 291 0.63 2.64 10.76
CA VAL A 291 1.38 3.82 11.24
C VAL A 291 1.90 3.61 12.66
N GLY A 292 1.12 2.99 13.54
CA GLY A 292 1.57 2.60 14.87
C GLY A 292 2.77 1.65 14.83
N LEU A 293 2.75 0.65 13.93
CA LEU A 293 3.90 -0.24 13.70
C LEU A 293 5.12 0.51 13.19
N PHE A 294 4.95 1.47 12.26
CA PHE A 294 6.06 2.26 11.70
C PHE A 294 6.83 3.06 12.77
N LEU A 295 6.15 3.41 13.87
CA LEU A 295 6.71 4.19 14.97
C LEU A 295 7.49 3.34 15.98
N ILE A 296 7.34 2.01 15.97
CA ILE A 296 8.12 1.12 16.84
C ILE A 296 9.62 1.37 16.66
N PRO A 297 10.19 1.21 15.43
CA PRO A 297 11.62 1.41 15.24
C PRO A 297 12.08 2.84 15.49
N VAL A 298 11.24 3.83 15.20
CA VAL A 298 11.55 5.25 15.41
C VAL A 298 11.69 5.59 16.89
N ARG A 299 11.06 4.83 17.78
CA ARG A 299 11.07 5.07 19.22
C ARG A 299 12.12 4.27 19.98
N VAL A 300 12.86 3.40 19.29
CA VAL A 300 13.96 2.61 19.88
C VAL A 300 15.33 3.04 19.36
N ALA A 301 15.36 3.82 18.27
CA ALA A 301 16.54 4.46 17.71
C ALA A 301 16.95 5.75 18.45
#